data_AF-A0A2E8D6X0-F1
#
_entry.id   AF-A0A2E8D6X0-F1
#
_cell.length_a   1.000
_cell.length_b   1.000
_cell.length_c   1.000
_cell.angle_alpha   90.00
_cell.angle_beta   90.00
_cell.angle_gamma   90.00
#
_symmetry.space_group_name_H-M   'P 1'
#
loop_
_entity.id
_entity.type
_entity.pdbx_description
1 polymer ?
#
loop_
_entity_poly.entity_id
_entity_poly.type
_entity_poly.pdbx_seq_one_letter_code
_entity_poly.pdbx_strand_id
1 'polypeptide(L)'
;MKIQIVYTGRSYQIAERLPSEIDLSDGAKLDDALHAVNQLLSDDEQLPPSCLISVAGSHVGTLASHEDQSLKDGDELVLIAPVAGG
;
A
#
# COMPACT_ATOMS: atom_id res chain seq x y z
N MET A 1 11.20 10.13 6.26
CA MET A 1 9.77 10.43 6.48
C MET A 1 9.01 9.16 6.83
N LYS A 2 7.88 9.28 7.50
CA LYS A 2 7.04 8.17 7.95
C LYS A 2 5.65 8.29 7.32
N ILE A 3 5.12 7.19 6.80
CA ILE A 3 3.75 7.14 6.23
C ILE A 3 2.92 6.08 6.95
N GLN A 4 1.60 6.30 6.96
CA GLN A 4 0.64 5.33 7.49
C GLN A 4 0.23 4.35 6.39
N ILE A 5 0.07 3.07 6.74
CA ILE A 5 -0.43 2.05 5.81
C ILE A 5 -1.72 1.44 6.35
N VAL A 6 -2.74 1.47 5.51
CA VAL A 6 -4.04 0.89 5.80
C VAL A 6 -4.34 -0.18 4.76
N TYR A 7 -4.52 -1.42 5.22
CA TYR A 7 -4.94 -2.53 4.37
C TYR A 7 -6.42 -2.80 4.61
N THR A 8 -7.21 -2.85 3.54
CA THR A 8 -8.66 -3.10 3.63
C THR A 8 -9.11 -4.21 2.67
N GLY A 9 -10.30 -4.79 2.92
CA GLY A 9 -10.85 -5.89 2.14
C GLY A 9 -10.39 -7.27 2.63
N ARG A 10 -10.33 -8.26 1.73
CA ARG A 10 -9.97 -9.65 2.08
C ARG A 10 -8.50 -9.85 2.47
N SER A 11 -7.65 -8.84 2.29
CA SER A 11 -6.25 -8.87 2.74
C SER A 11 -6.06 -8.50 4.21
N TYR A 12 -7.13 -8.44 5.02
CA TYR A 12 -7.02 -8.14 6.46
C TYR A 12 -6.11 -9.12 7.22
N GLN A 13 -6.01 -10.39 6.79
CA GLN A 13 -5.12 -11.39 7.41
C GLN A 13 -3.64 -11.09 7.18
N ILE A 14 -3.32 -10.38 6.10
CA ILE A 14 -1.99 -9.86 5.83
C ILE A 14 -1.79 -8.57 6.66
N ALA A 15 -2.82 -7.71 6.70
CA ALA A 15 -2.83 -6.48 7.49
C ALA A 15 -2.49 -6.67 8.97
N GLU A 16 -2.99 -7.74 9.61
CA GLU A 16 -2.75 -8.02 11.03
C GLU A 16 -1.27 -8.26 11.37
N ARG A 17 -0.46 -8.63 10.38
CA ARG A 17 0.97 -8.96 10.55
C ARG A 17 1.90 -7.86 10.05
N LEU A 18 1.40 -6.95 9.22
CA LEU A 18 2.17 -5.85 8.68
C LEU A 18 2.12 -4.63 9.61
N PRO A 19 3.18 -3.82 9.63
CA PRO A 19 3.16 -2.59 10.40
C PRO A 19 2.14 -1.60 9.81
N SER A 20 1.50 -0.83 10.68
CA SER A 20 0.62 0.28 10.28
C SER A 20 1.39 1.52 9.82
N GLU A 21 2.71 1.52 9.96
CA GLU A 21 3.59 2.62 9.59
C GLU A 21 4.87 2.07 8.97
N ILE A 22 5.39 2.76 7.95
CA ILE A 22 6.74 2.48 7.43
C ILE A 22 7.56 3.76 7.36
N ASP A 23 8.85 3.61 7.64
CA ASP A 23 9.84 4.65 7.44
C ASP A 23 10.40 4.57 6.01
N LEU A 24 10.38 5.70 5.32
CA LEU A 24 10.88 5.88 3.96
C LEU A 24 11.88 7.02 3.92
N SER A 25 12.71 7.03 2.88
CA SER A 25 13.59 8.17 2.58
C SER A 25 12.77 9.44 2.32
N ASP A 26 13.33 10.60 2.65
CA ASP A 26 12.67 11.87 2.36
C ASP A 26 12.53 12.07 0.84
N GLY A 27 11.33 12.44 0.41
CA GLY A 27 10.99 12.59 -1.02
C GLY A 27 10.77 11.25 -1.74
N ALA A 28 10.61 10.14 -1.02
CA ALA A 28 10.24 8.87 -1.61
C ALA A 28 8.90 8.95 -2.35
N LYS A 29 8.72 8.03 -3.29
CA LYS A 29 7.53 7.95 -4.11
C LYS A 29 6.67 6.76 -3.75
N LEU A 30 5.50 6.68 -4.39
CA LEU A 30 4.59 5.55 -4.23
C LEU A 30 5.28 4.21 -4.54
N ASP A 31 6.08 4.13 -5.60
CA ASP A 31 6.81 2.89 -5.92
C ASP A 31 7.76 2.45 -4.81
N ASP A 32 8.44 3.39 -4.16
CA ASP A 32 9.34 3.09 -3.03
C ASP A 32 8.56 2.52 -1.84
N ALA A 33 7.38 3.09 -1.55
CA ALA A 33 6.49 2.61 -0.51
C ALA A 33 5.96 1.20 -0.81
N LEU A 34 5.53 0.96 -2.05
CA LEU A 34 5.05 -0.36 -2.48
C LEU A 34 6.17 -1.40 -2.44
N HIS A 35 7.39 -1.02 -2.82
CA HIS A 35 8.55 -1.89 -2.70
C HIS A 35 8.82 -2.23 -1.23
N ALA A 36 8.81 -1.24 -0.33
CA ALA A 36 8.99 -1.46 1.10
C ALA A 36 7.90 -2.37 1.68
N VAL A 37 6.64 -2.19 1.30
CA VAL A 37 5.54 -3.09 1.67
C VAL A 37 5.79 -4.51 1.18
N ASN A 38 6.22 -4.66 -0.07
CA ASN A 38 6.46 -5.98 -0.65
C ASN A 38 7.63 -6.72 0.04
N GLN A 39 8.64 -5.99 0.54
CA GLN A 39 9.73 -6.57 1.33
C GLN A 39 9.30 -7.04 2.74
N LEU A 40 8.14 -6.58 3.22
CA LEU A 40 7.57 -7.00 4.51
C LEU A 40 6.64 -8.22 4.37
N LEU A 41 6.27 -8.58 3.14
CA LEU A 41 5.49 -9.78 2.87
C LEU A 41 6.41 -11.00 2.83
N SER A 42 5.90 -12.16 3.27
CA SER A 42 6.59 -13.44 3.08
C SER A 42 6.67 -13.79 1.59
N ASP A 43 7.64 -14.63 1.17
CA ASP A 43 7.80 -15.02 -0.25
C ASP A 43 6.52 -15.63 -0.87
N ASP A 44 5.68 -16.27 -0.06
CA ASP A 44 4.40 -16.88 -0.46
C ASP A 44 3.20 -15.91 -0.39
N GLU A 45 3.41 -14.68 0.11
CA GLU A 45 2.38 -13.67 0.32
C GLU A 45 2.57 -12.52 -0.67
N GLN A 46 1.61 -12.34 -1.57
CA GLN A 46 1.61 -11.22 -2.51
C GLN A 46 0.26 -10.54 -2.49
N LEU A 47 0.27 -9.21 -2.57
CA LEU A 47 -0.96 -8.46 -2.79
C LEU A 47 -1.42 -8.67 -4.23
N PRO A 48 -2.73 -8.90 -4.46
CA PRO A 48 -3.26 -9.00 -5.81
C PRO A 48 -2.90 -7.79 -6.69
N PRO A 49 -2.53 -8.00 -7.97
CA PRO A 49 -2.23 -6.90 -8.90
C PRO A 49 -3.42 -5.92 -9.08
N SER A 50 -4.63 -6.40 -8.83
CA SER A 50 -5.86 -5.62 -8.89
C SER A 50 -6.22 -4.88 -7.59
N CYS A 51 -5.37 -4.93 -6.55
CA CYS A 51 -5.54 -4.10 -5.36
C CYS A 51 -5.58 -2.62 -5.74
N LEU A 52 -6.61 -1.89 -5.29
CA LEU A 52 -6.68 -0.44 -5.51
C LEU A 52 -5.76 0.28 -4.52
N ILE A 53 -5.23 1.40 -4.96
CA ILE A 53 -4.30 2.24 -4.20
C ILE A 53 -4.92 3.62 -4.03
N SER A 54 -4.90 4.12 -2.80
CA SER A 54 -5.21 5.53 -2.49
C SER A 54 -4.11 6.14 -1.64
N VAL A 55 -3.71 7.37 -1.95
CA VAL A 55 -2.72 8.14 -1.19
C VAL A 55 -3.38 9.44 -0.75
N ALA A 56 -3.33 9.74 0.55
CA ALA A 56 -3.94 10.94 1.14
C ALA A 56 -5.39 11.15 0.67
N GLY A 57 -6.16 10.05 0.60
CA GLY A 57 -7.56 10.03 0.14
C GLY A 57 -7.79 10.11 -1.37
N SER A 58 -6.73 10.17 -2.19
CA SER A 58 -6.83 10.20 -3.65
C SER A 58 -6.51 8.83 -4.27
N HIS A 59 -7.47 8.25 -4.99
CA HIS A 59 -7.28 7.02 -5.74
C HIS A 59 -6.30 7.23 -6.91
N VAL A 60 -5.28 6.39 -6.99
CA VAL A 60 -4.18 6.53 -7.95
C VAL A 60 -3.99 5.32 -8.86
N GLY A 61 -4.90 4.35 -8.78
CA GLY A 61 -4.93 3.18 -9.65
C GLY A 61 -4.85 1.87 -8.86
N THR A 62 -4.23 0.88 -9.49
CA THR A 62 -4.06 -0.47 -8.95
C THR A 62 -2.59 -0.80 -8.78
N LEU A 63 -2.27 -1.83 -7.98
CA LEU A 63 -0.89 -2.31 -7.83
C LEU A 63 -0.20 -2.67 -9.15
N ALA A 64 -0.96 -3.11 -10.17
CA ALA A 64 -0.42 -3.38 -11.50
C ALA A 64 -0.32 -2.14 -12.40
N SER A 65 -1.04 -1.07 -12.10
CA SER A 65 -1.09 0.14 -12.91
C SER A 65 -1.58 1.31 -12.06
N HIS A 66 -0.64 2.11 -11.59
CA HIS A 66 -0.87 3.31 -10.81
C HIS A 66 0.00 4.46 -11.29
N GLU A 67 -0.39 5.68 -10.92
CA GLU A 67 0.44 6.86 -11.10
C GLU A 67 1.47 6.97 -9.98
N ASP A 68 2.75 6.95 -10.34
CA ASP A 68 3.85 7.12 -9.40
C ASP A 68 3.99 8.59 -8.99
N GLN A 69 3.56 8.90 -7.76
CA GLN A 69 3.57 10.25 -7.21
C GLN A 69 4.49 10.35 -5.99
N SER A 70 4.95 11.58 -5.72
CA SER A 70 5.71 11.87 -4.50
C SER A 70 4.83 11.75 -3.26
N LEU A 71 5.36 11.09 -2.24
CA LEU A 71 4.75 10.99 -0.93
C LEU A 71 5.29 12.09 0.00
N LYS A 72 4.51 12.41 1.02
CA LYS A 72 4.86 13.34 2.09
C LYS A 72 4.86 12.63 3.43
N ASP A 73 5.59 13.22 4.37
CA ASP A 73 5.57 12.80 5.76
C ASP A 73 4.14 12.86 6.31
N GLY A 74 3.70 11.78 6.95
CA GLY A 74 2.36 11.63 7.49
C GLY A 74 1.28 11.23 6.47
N ASP A 75 1.62 11.04 5.19
CA ASP A 75 0.63 10.58 4.20
C ASP A 75 0.07 9.20 4.57
N GLU A 76 -1.20 8.99 4.22
CA GLU A 76 -1.88 7.70 4.36
C GLU A 76 -1.89 6.97 3.02
N LEU A 77 -1.31 5.77 2.99
CA LEU A 77 -1.36 4.83 1.88
C LEU A 77 -2.40 3.74 2.19
N VAL A 78 -3.46 3.68 1.40
CA VAL A 78 -4.53 2.69 1.54
C VAL A 78 -4.43 1.67 0.40
N LEU A 79 -4.35 0.40 0.78
CA LEU A 79 -4.32 -0.76 -0.13
C LEU A 79 -5.63 -1.55 0.03
N ILE A 80 -6.44 -1.58 -1.02
CA ILE A 80 -7.79 -2.15 -1.00
C ILE A 80 -7.79 -3.43 -1.83
N ALA A 81 -7.91 -4.56 -1.16
CA ALA A 81 -8.02 -5.85 -1.83
C ALA A 81 -9.35 -5.94 -2.61
N PRO A 82 -9.37 -6.55 -3.80
CA PRO A 82 -10.58 -6.74 -4.57
C PRO A 82 -11.67 -7.43 -3.74
N VAL A 83 -12.85 -6.82 -3.67
CA VAL A 83 -14.03 -7.40 -3.03
C VAL A 83 -14.86 -8.14 -4.08
N ALA A 84 -14.64 -9.45 -4.23
CA ALA A 84 -15.61 -10.30 -4.93
C ALA A 84 -16.71 -10.68 -3.93
N GLY A 85 -17.82 -9.96 -3.96
CA GLY A 85 -18.98 -10.22 -3.11
C GLY A 85 -20.19 -9.40 -3.53
N GLY A 86 -21.14 -10.08 -4.17
CA GLY A 86 -22.53 -9.67 -4.36
C GLY A 86 -23.42 -10.85 -3.93
#